data_AF-A0A2P6SA89-F1
#
_entry.id   AF-A0A2P6SA89-F1
#
_cell.length_a   1.000
_cell.length_b   1.000
_cell.length_c   1.000
_cell.angle_alpha   90.00
_cell.angle_beta   90.00
_cell.angle_gamma   90.00
#
_symmetry.space_group_name_H-M   'P 1'
#
loop_
_entity.id
_entity.type
_entity.pdbx_description
1 polymer ?
#
loop_
_entity_poly.entity_id
_entity_poly.type
_entity_poly.pdbx_seq_one_letter_code
_entity_poly.pdbx_strand_id
1 'polypeptide(L)'
;MPRIEARHYLSIYQEDDSHNETLLNFAKLDFNTVQKVHQKELSEITWWWKDLDFVAKLPFARDKIVEAYFWAFAVYFQPEYYFARMVLAKTIAIITVIDDIYDVRGTYEELESFTEAIERWNTSVVDQLPDYMKVCYEVLLNFFTKLEESLANKGILYRLHYAREAFKVQVRAYFQEAKWLKQKYTPTMEEDMSVERNTSFFMLAVVSFVGMGVIVRKDSMDWVFSEPKISKPHL
;
A
#
# COMPACT_ATOMS: atom_id res chain seq x y z
N MET A 1 10.00 -11.35 10.53
CA MET A 1 8.59 -11.43 10.06
C MET A 1 8.04 -12.83 10.33
N PRO A 2 6.83 -13.00 10.89
CA PRO A 2 6.38 -14.28 11.44
C PRO A 2 6.50 -15.49 10.49
N ARG A 3 6.11 -15.36 9.22
CA ARG A 3 6.20 -16.47 8.26
C ARG A 3 7.62 -16.81 7.79
N ILE A 4 8.52 -15.83 7.73
CA ILE A 4 9.94 -16.09 7.42
C ILE A 4 10.57 -16.85 8.57
N GLU A 5 10.35 -16.39 9.81
CA GLU A 5 10.85 -17.07 11.00
C GLU A 5 10.27 -18.49 11.10
N ALA A 6 8.96 -18.66 10.84
CA ALA A 6 8.34 -19.98 10.82
C ALA A 6 8.99 -20.91 9.78
N ARG A 7 9.29 -20.42 8.57
CA ARG A 7 9.95 -21.23 7.53
C ARG A 7 11.36 -21.66 7.95
N HIS A 8 12.09 -20.78 8.62
CA HIS A 8 13.41 -21.07 9.15
C HIS A 8 13.33 -22.07 10.31
N TYR A 9 12.48 -21.78 11.30
CA TYR A 9 12.31 -22.57 12.51
C TYR A 9 11.78 -23.99 12.24
N LEU A 10 10.95 -24.19 11.21
CA LEU A 10 10.53 -25.53 10.78
C LEU A 10 11.70 -26.47 10.46
N SER A 11 12.82 -25.91 9.97
CA SER A 11 14.01 -26.71 9.64
C SER A 11 14.78 -27.05 10.92
N ILE A 12 14.93 -26.09 11.83
CA ILE A 12 15.59 -26.28 13.14
C ILE A 12 14.80 -27.27 14.01
N TYR A 13 13.49 -27.09 14.12
CA TYR A 13 12.62 -27.92 14.95
C TYR A 13 12.56 -29.37 14.48
N GLN A 14 12.82 -29.63 13.19
CA GLN A 14 12.90 -30.99 12.65
C GLN A 14 14.19 -31.72 13.09
N GLU A 15 15.26 -31.00 13.40
CA GLU A 15 16.54 -31.57 13.84
C GLU A 15 16.61 -31.82 15.35
N ASP A 16 15.64 -31.32 16.12
CA ASP A 16 15.56 -31.53 17.57
C ASP A 16 15.05 -32.95 17.88
N ASP A 17 15.88 -33.77 18.53
CA ASP A 17 15.53 -35.16 18.90
C ASP A 17 14.28 -35.27 19.80
N SER A 18 13.89 -34.18 20.47
CA SER A 18 12.75 -34.10 21.39
C SER A 18 11.49 -33.46 20.80
N HIS A 19 11.49 -33.14 19.50
CA HIS A 19 10.37 -32.45 18.87
C HIS A 19 9.08 -33.29 18.86
N ASN A 20 7.94 -32.60 18.84
CA ASN A 20 6.64 -33.23 18.69
C ASN A 20 6.32 -33.44 17.20
N GLU A 21 6.32 -34.69 16.75
CA GLU A 21 6.05 -35.05 15.34
C GLU A 21 4.70 -34.54 14.84
N THR A 22 3.65 -34.61 15.67
CA THR A 22 2.29 -34.14 15.31
C THR A 22 2.29 -32.65 15.04
N LEU A 23 2.96 -31.86 15.89
CA LEU A 23 3.08 -30.41 15.72
C LEU A 23 3.89 -30.05 14.46
N LEU A 24 5.02 -30.72 14.22
CA LEU A 24 5.85 -30.48 13.03
C LEU A 24 5.08 -30.77 11.74
N ASN A 25 4.37 -31.91 11.68
CA ASN A 25 3.56 -32.28 10.53
C ASN A 25 2.41 -31.30 10.29
N PHE A 26 1.72 -30.90 11.37
CA PHE A 26 0.66 -29.89 11.29
C PHE A 26 1.20 -28.55 10.74
N ALA A 27 2.33 -28.07 11.27
CA ALA A 27 2.91 -26.80 10.86
C ALA A 27 3.40 -26.82 9.40
N LYS A 28 3.95 -27.94 8.91
CA LYS A 28 4.31 -28.11 7.49
C LYS A 28 3.08 -28.09 6.58
N LEU A 29 2.01 -28.76 6.97
CA LEU A 29 0.76 -28.79 6.21
C LEU A 29 0.10 -27.40 6.16
N ASP A 30 0.04 -26.70 7.30
CA ASP A 30 -0.44 -25.31 7.36
C ASP A 30 0.38 -24.40 6.45
N PHE A 31 1.72 -24.44 6.56
CA PHE A 31 2.61 -23.60 5.76
C PHE A 31 2.38 -23.80 4.26
N ASN A 32 2.33 -25.06 3.80
CA ASN A 32 2.10 -25.37 2.39
C ASN A 32 0.71 -24.97 1.91
N THR A 33 -0.31 -25.13 2.76
CA THR A 33 -1.69 -24.74 2.44
C THR A 33 -1.80 -23.23 2.27
N VAL A 34 -1.27 -22.47 3.22
CA VAL A 34 -1.27 -21.00 3.17
C VAL A 34 -0.39 -20.47 2.04
N GLN A 35 0.75 -21.11 1.74
CA GLN A 35 1.58 -20.76 0.60
C GLN A 35 0.82 -20.90 -0.74
N LYS A 36 0.01 -21.94 -0.91
CA LYS A 36 -0.82 -22.11 -2.12
C LYS A 36 -1.86 -21.00 -2.27
N VAL A 37 -2.45 -20.55 -1.16
CA VAL A 37 -3.36 -19.39 -1.17
C VAL A 37 -2.60 -18.16 -1.66
N HIS A 38 -1.43 -17.87 -1.11
CA HIS A 38 -0.63 -16.72 -1.51
C HIS A 38 -0.11 -16.77 -2.95
N GLN A 39 0.22 -17.97 -3.47
CA GLN A 39 0.58 -18.13 -4.88
C GLN A 39 -0.58 -17.78 -5.81
N LYS A 40 -1.82 -18.15 -5.44
CA LYS A 40 -3.02 -17.76 -6.19
C LYS A 40 -3.23 -16.25 -6.14
N GLU A 41 -3.12 -15.64 -4.96
CA GLU A 41 -3.23 -14.19 -4.79
C GLU A 41 -2.17 -13.43 -5.61
N LEU A 42 -0.92 -13.92 -5.60
CA LEU A 42 0.17 -13.36 -6.39
C LEU A 42 -0.11 -13.48 -7.89
N SER A 43 -0.64 -14.61 -8.35
CA SER A 43 -1.07 -14.75 -9.75
C SER A 43 -2.14 -13.72 -10.11
N GLU A 44 -3.16 -13.55 -9.27
CA GLU A 44 -4.24 -12.58 -9.50
C GLU A 44 -3.74 -11.14 -9.56
N ILE A 45 -2.84 -10.74 -8.66
CA ILE A 45 -2.30 -9.39 -8.66
C ILE A 45 -1.33 -9.14 -9.84
N THR A 46 -0.55 -10.14 -10.22
CA THR A 46 0.31 -10.05 -11.41
C THR A 46 -0.52 -9.91 -12.69
N TRP A 47 -1.64 -10.63 -12.81
CA TRP A 47 -2.56 -10.44 -13.94
C TRP A 47 -3.17 -9.04 -13.95
N TRP A 48 -3.67 -8.58 -12.80
CA TRP A 48 -4.17 -7.21 -12.67
C TRP A 48 -3.13 -6.17 -13.10
N TRP A 49 -1.86 -6.33 -12.70
CA TRP A 49 -0.78 -5.41 -13.04
C TRP A 49 -0.43 -5.44 -14.54
N LYS A 50 -0.40 -6.64 -15.15
CA LYS A 50 -0.19 -6.80 -16.59
C LYS A 50 -1.28 -6.12 -17.40
N ASP A 51 -2.54 -6.21 -16.97
CA ASP A 51 -3.67 -5.58 -17.66
C ASP A 51 -3.61 -4.05 -17.65
N LEU A 52 -2.91 -3.44 -16.68
CA LEU A 52 -2.68 -1.98 -16.67
C LEU A 52 -1.72 -1.53 -17.77
N ASP A 53 -0.81 -2.43 -18.19
CA ASP A 53 0.20 -2.20 -19.22
C ASP A 53 1.12 -1.00 -18.91
N PHE A 54 1.52 -0.86 -17.65
CA PHE A 54 2.42 0.22 -17.21
C PHE A 54 3.83 0.10 -17.80
N VAL A 55 4.28 -1.10 -18.14
CA VAL A 55 5.59 -1.28 -18.81
C VAL A 55 5.62 -0.53 -20.15
N ALA A 56 4.53 -0.56 -20.92
CA ALA A 56 4.45 0.18 -22.18
C ALA A 56 4.08 1.67 -21.96
N LYS A 57 3.13 1.95 -21.07
CA LYS A 57 2.57 3.31 -20.89
C LYS A 57 3.43 4.22 -20.02
N LEU A 58 4.19 3.65 -19.08
CA LEU A 58 4.99 4.36 -18.07
C LEU A 58 6.38 3.71 -17.94
N PRO A 59 7.24 3.79 -18.98
CA PRO A 59 8.52 3.07 -19.02
C PRO A 59 9.53 3.53 -17.96
N PHE A 60 9.29 4.67 -17.29
CA PHE A 60 10.10 5.16 -16.18
C PHE A 60 9.71 4.54 -14.84
N ALA A 61 8.51 3.95 -14.72
CA ALA A 61 8.01 3.40 -13.48
C ALA A 61 8.63 2.02 -13.19
N ARG A 62 8.97 1.79 -11.93
CA ARG A 62 9.55 0.53 -11.44
C ARG A 62 8.49 -0.56 -11.41
N ASP A 63 8.82 -1.75 -11.91
CA ASP A 63 7.98 -2.94 -11.71
C ASP A 63 8.25 -3.54 -10.33
N LYS A 64 7.33 -3.30 -9.40
CA LYS A 64 7.42 -3.71 -7.99
C LYS A 64 6.23 -4.52 -7.51
N ILE A 65 5.48 -5.15 -8.42
CA ILE A 65 4.23 -5.83 -8.05
C ILE A 65 4.45 -7.02 -7.09
N VAL A 66 5.56 -7.74 -7.25
CA VAL A 66 5.89 -8.89 -6.39
C VAL A 66 6.32 -8.40 -5.00
N GLU A 67 7.14 -7.37 -4.92
CA GLU A 67 7.54 -6.73 -3.67
C GLU A 67 6.35 -6.09 -2.95
N ALA A 68 5.45 -5.43 -3.69
CA ALA A 68 4.23 -4.84 -3.16
C ALA A 68 3.32 -5.90 -2.52
N TYR A 69 3.15 -7.04 -3.19
CA TYR A 69 2.43 -8.17 -2.62
C TYR A 69 3.15 -8.75 -1.41
N PHE A 70 4.48 -8.91 -1.47
CA PHE A 70 5.28 -9.41 -0.36
C PHE A 70 5.16 -8.53 0.90
N TRP A 71 5.18 -7.20 0.75
CA TRP A 71 4.96 -6.27 1.87
C TRP A 71 3.53 -6.40 2.43
N ALA A 72 2.50 -6.51 1.59
CA ALA A 72 1.14 -6.73 2.08
C ALA A 72 1.00 -8.08 2.84
N PHE A 73 1.63 -9.14 2.31
CA PHE A 73 1.74 -10.44 2.96
C PHE A 73 2.45 -10.36 4.32
N ALA A 74 3.49 -9.53 4.43
CA ALA A 74 4.23 -9.32 5.67
C ALA A 74 3.37 -8.71 6.78
N VAL A 75 2.39 -7.86 6.44
CA VAL A 75 1.47 -7.26 7.42
C VAL A 75 0.50 -8.31 7.98
N TYR A 76 -0.10 -9.14 7.11
CA TYR A 76 -1.00 -10.20 7.53
C TYR A 76 -0.96 -11.41 6.58
N PHE A 77 -0.44 -12.53 7.06
CA PHE A 77 -0.30 -13.76 6.28
C PHE A 77 -1.51 -14.71 6.40
N GLN A 78 -2.41 -14.47 7.35
CA GLN A 78 -3.50 -15.40 7.63
C GLN A 78 -4.54 -15.37 6.49
N PRO A 79 -5.06 -16.53 6.02
CA PRO A 79 -5.92 -16.60 4.84
C PRO A 79 -7.14 -15.65 4.85
N GLU A 80 -7.74 -15.41 6.02
CA GLU A 80 -8.90 -14.53 6.21
C GLU A 80 -8.66 -13.07 5.77
N TYR A 81 -7.40 -12.63 5.70
CA TYR A 81 -7.02 -11.28 5.30
C TYR A 81 -6.78 -11.14 3.78
N TYR A 82 -7.28 -12.06 2.95
CA TYR A 82 -7.21 -11.99 1.49
C TYR A 82 -7.58 -10.59 0.95
N PHE A 83 -8.77 -10.09 1.32
CA PHE A 83 -9.24 -8.79 0.83
C PHE A 83 -8.30 -7.66 1.26
N ALA A 84 -7.81 -7.68 2.49
CA ALA A 84 -6.85 -6.70 2.99
C ALA A 84 -5.53 -6.73 2.21
N ARG A 85 -4.98 -7.93 1.94
CA ARG A 85 -3.75 -8.08 1.16
C ARG A 85 -3.90 -7.55 -0.25
N MET A 86 -5.00 -7.87 -0.92
CA MET A 86 -5.23 -7.42 -2.29
C MET A 86 -5.42 -5.91 -2.38
N VAL A 87 -6.11 -5.29 -1.41
CA VAL A 87 -6.26 -3.83 -1.34
C VAL A 87 -4.91 -3.18 -1.07
N LEU A 88 -4.18 -3.63 -0.04
CA LEU A 88 -2.91 -3.05 0.36
C LEU A 88 -1.84 -3.21 -0.73
N ALA A 89 -1.71 -4.39 -1.34
CA ALA A 89 -0.72 -4.62 -2.39
C ALA A 89 -0.98 -3.77 -3.65
N LYS A 90 -2.25 -3.62 -4.06
CA LYS A 90 -2.61 -2.74 -5.17
C LYS A 90 -2.34 -1.27 -4.84
N THR A 91 -2.66 -0.85 -3.61
CA THR A 91 -2.33 0.48 -3.11
C THR A 91 -0.82 0.74 -3.14
N ILE A 92 0.00 -0.19 -2.65
CA ILE A 92 1.46 -0.07 -2.68
C ILE A 92 1.94 0.06 -4.14
N ALA A 93 1.46 -0.80 -5.03
CA ALA A 93 1.87 -0.73 -6.43
C ALA A 93 1.51 0.62 -7.08
N ILE A 94 0.31 1.15 -6.81
CA ILE A 94 -0.12 2.47 -7.32
C ILE A 94 0.74 3.58 -6.70
N ILE A 95 1.00 3.55 -5.40
CA ILE A 95 1.79 4.61 -4.76
C ILE A 95 3.25 4.60 -5.20
N THR A 96 3.81 3.43 -5.52
CA THR A 96 5.16 3.33 -6.11
C THR A 96 5.23 4.00 -7.49
N VAL A 97 4.18 3.89 -8.31
CA VAL A 97 4.14 4.60 -9.60
C VAL A 97 3.98 6.11 -9.40
N ILE A 98 3.17 6.51 -8.42
CA ILE A 98 3.03 7.93 -8.05
C ILE A 98 4.38 8.47 -7.57
N ASP A 99 5.07 7.77 -6.66
CA ASP A 99 6.43 8.07 -6.20
C ASP A 99 7.40 8.29 -7.38
N ASP A 100 7.42 7.37 -8.36
CA ASP A 100 8.25 7.49 -9.56
C ASP A 100 7.91 8.72 -10.42
N ILE A 101 6.64 9.15 -10.43
CA ILE A 101 6.22 10.39 -11.07
C ILE A 101 6.82 11.60 -10.36
N TYR A 102 6.79 11.65 -9.02
CA TYR A 102 7.36 12.77 -8.25
C TYR A 102 8.90 12.82 -8.31
N ASP A 103 9.55 11.67 -8.34
CA ASP A 103 11.02 11.59 -8.24
C ASP A 103 11.76 11.66 -9.59
N VAL A 104 11.21 11.02 -10.62
CA VAL A 104 11.97 10.77 -11.86
C VAL A 104 11.50 11.64 -13.02
N ARG A 105 10.20 11.82 -13.16
CA ARG A 105 9.61 12.32 -14.41
C ARG A 105 8.96 13.70 -14.32
N GLY A 106 8.22 13.97 -13.25
CA GLY A 106 7.36 15.14 -13.14
C GLY A 106 8.14 16.45 -13.03
N THR A 107 7.75 17.44 -13.81
CA THR A 107 8.16 18.82 -13.57
C THR A 107 7.36 19.40 -12.40
N TYR A 108 7.89 20.39 -11.69
CA TYR A 108 7.23 20.94 -10.52
C TYR A 108 5.80 21.44 -10.80
N GLU A 109 5.59 22.10 -11.93
CA GLU A 109 4.28 22.63 -12.34
C GLU A 109 3.28 21.49 -12.68
N GLU A 110 3.77 20.40 -13.27
CA GLU A 110 2.96 19.19 -13.48
C GLU A 110 2.64 18.50 -12.15
N LEU A 111 3.59 18.41 -11.22
CA LEU A 111 3.38 17.82 -9.89
C LEU A 111 2.39 18.62 -9.06
N GLU A 112 2.39 19.94 -9.15
CA GLU A 112 1.38 20.81 -8.53
C GLU A 112 -0.02 20.47 -9.05
N SER A 113 -0.15 20.41 -10.39
CA SER A 113 -1.42 20.05 -11.05
C SER A 113 -1.89 18.64 -10.70
N PHE A 114 -0.96 17.68 -10.62
CA PHE A 114 -1.24 16.29 -10.26
C PHE A 114 -1.69 16.14 -8.80
N THR A 115 -1.02 16.86 -7.89
CA THR A 115 -1.37 16.91 -6.47
C THR A 115 -2.79 17.46 -6.32
N GLU A 116 -3.09 18.60 -6.96
CA GLU A 116 -4.41 19.21 -6.93
C GLU A 116 -5.49 18.27 -7.49
N ALA A 117 -5.19 17.53 -8.56
CA ALA A 117 -6.13 16.57 -9.13
C ALA A 117 -6.51 15.47 -8.13
N ILE A 118 -5.53 14.89 -7.44
CA ILE A 118 -5.74 13.86 -6.42
C ILE A 118 -6.45 14.44 -5.19
N GLU A 119 -6.16 15.67 -4.79
CA GLU A 119 -6.86 16.33 -3.69
C GLU A 119 -8.34 16.55 -3.97
N ARG A 120 -8.67 16.99 -5.19
CA ARG A 120 -10.05 17.21 -5.64
C ARG A 120 -10.80 15.90 -5.87
N TRP A 121 -10.08 14.81 -6.18
CA TRP A 121 -10.64 13.49 -6.44
C TRP A 121 -11.73 13.49 -7.53
N ASN A 122 -11.55 14.32 -8.56
CA ASN A 122 -12.54 14.54 -9.62
C ASN A 122 -11.99 14.10 -10.99
N THR A 123 -12.84 13.59 -11.87
CA THR A 123 -12.51 13.24 -13.26
C THR A 123 -12.39 14.47 -14.15
N SER A 124 -13.01 15.60 -13.81
CA SER A 124 -13.03 16.81 -14.64
C SER A 124 -11.67 17.48 -14.80
N VAL A 125 -10.70 17.14 -13.96
CA VAL A 125 -9.33 17.68 -13.98
C VAL A 125 -8.35 16.75 -14.70
N VAL A 126 -8.79 15.54 -15.09
CA VAL A 126 -7.95 14.56 -15.83
C VAL A 126 -7.44 15.19 -17.11
N ASP A 127 -8.30 15.88 -17.87
CA ASP A 127 -7.97 16.44 -19.19
C ASP A 127 -6.82 17.47 -19.16
N GLN A 128 -6.58 18.09 -18.00
CA GLN A 128 -5.55 19.10 -17.78
C GLN A 128 -4.17 18.50 -17.47
N LEU A 129 -4.11 17.21 -17.14
CA LEU A 129 -2.86 16.53 -16.81
C LEU A 129 -2.10 16.09 -18.08
N PRO A 130 -0.77 15.98 -18.02
CA PRO A 130 0.01 15.26 -19.03
C PRO A 130 -0.46 13.81 -19.20
N ASP A 131 -0.35 13.27 -20.41
CA ASP A 131 -0.91 11.95 -20.74
C ASP A 131 -0.39 10.80 -19.85
N TYR A 132 0.87 10.84 -19.43
CA TYR A 132 1.43 9.83 -18.52
C TYR A 132 0.82 9.90 -17.10
N MET A 133 0.51 11.11 -16.61
CA MET A 133 -0.17 11.31 -15.33
C MET A 133 -1.64 10.91 -15.41
N LYS A 134 -2.30 11.14 -16.54
CA LYS A 134 -3.68 10.67 -16.79
C LYS A 134 -3.77 9.16 -16.63
N VAL A 135 -2.84 8.41 -17.25
CA VAL A 135 -2.79 6.95 -17.14
C VAL A 135 -2.73 6.51 -15.68
N CYS A 136 -1.84 7.11 -14.87
CA CYS A 136 -1.74 6.77 -13.45
C CYS A 136 -3.01 7.15 -12.66
N TYR A 137 -3.57 8.33 -12.94
CA TYR A 137 -4.73 8.85 -12.22
C TYR A 137 -6.01 8.05 -12.53
N GLU A 138 -6.23 7.64 -13.78
CA GLU A 138 -7.33 6.77 -14.16
C GLU A 138 -7.28 5.42 -13.44
N VAL A 139 -6.08 4.85 -13.29
CA VAL A 139 -5.88 3.62 -12.52
C VAL A 139 -6.22 3.82 -11.05
N LEU A 140 -5.79 4.93 -10.45
CA LEU A 140 -6.15 5.30 -9.08
C LEU A 140 -7.67 5.39 -8.90
N LEU A 141 -8.36 6.12 -9.80
CA LEU A 141 -9.81 6.28 -9.73
C LEU A 141 -10.54 4.94 -9.88
N ASN A 142 -10.16 4.13 -10.86
CA ASN A 142 -10.75 2.80 -11.09
C ASN A 142 -10.53 1.86 -9.90
N PHE A 143 -9.33 1.90 -9.29
CA PHE A 143 -9.07 1.16 -8.05
C PHE A 143 -10.04 1.56 -6.94
N PHE A 144 -10.23 2.86 -6.72
CA PHE A 144 -11.15 3.35 -5.69
C PHE A 144 -12.62 3.07 -6.01
N THR A 145 -13.05 3.06 -7.28
CA THR A 145 -14.40 2.63 -7.68
C THR A 145 -14.64 1.17 -7.31
N LYS A 146 -13.70 0.27 -7.63
CA LYS A 146 -13.81 -1.16 -7.27
C LYS A 146 -13.75 -1.38 -5.75
N LEU A 147 -12.95 -0.57 -5.06
CA LEU A 147 -12.87 -0.60 -3.59
C LEU A 147 -14.19 -0.15 -2.97
N GLU A 148 -14.80 0.92 -3.49
CA GLU A 148 -16.10 1.43 -3.06
C GLU A 148 -17.20 0.36 -3.15
N GLU A 149 -17.32 -0.30 -4.31
CA GLU A 149 -18.25 -1.43 -4.51
C GLU A 149 -18.00 -2.55 -3.49
N SER A 150 -16.73 -2.93 -3.30
CA SER A 150 -16.34 -3.99 -2.38
C SER A 150 -16.64 -3.65 -0.91
N LEU A 151 -16.43 -2.40 -0.49
CA LEU A 151 -16.69 -1.93 0.87
C LEU A 151 -18.20 -1.74 1.13
N ALA A 152 -18.95 -1.28 0.12
CA ALA A 152 -20.41 -1.17 0.19
C ALA A 152 -21.05 -2.54 0.41
N ASN A 153 -20.64 -3.56 -0.36
CA ASN A 153 -21.11 -4.94 -0.20
C ASN A 153 -20.80 -5.55 1.17
N LYS A 154 -19.79 -5.02 1.88
CA LYS A 154 -19.39 -5.44 3.22
C LYS A 154 -20.00 -4.58 4.34
N GLY A 155 -20.81 -3.57 4.02
CA GLY A 155 -21.41 -2.66 5.02
C GLY A 155 -20.41 -1.76 5.74
N ILE A 156 -19.22 -1.54 5.17
CA ILE A 156 -18.12 -0.77 5.77
C ILE A 156 -17.65 0.37 4.86
N LEU A 157 -18.57 0.90 4.04
CA LEU A 157 -18.30 1.97 3.07
C LEU A 157 -17.63 3.21 3.68
N TYR A 158 -17.91 3.53 4.95
CA TYR A 158 -17.29 4.66 5.65
C TYR A 158 -15.75 4.61 5.65
N ARG A 159 -15.13 3.42 5.51
CA ARG A 159 -13.68 3.27 5.46
C ARG A 159 -13.05 3.84 4.18
N LEU A 160 -13.84 3.98 3.10
CA LEU A 160 -13.39 4.55 1.84
C LEU A 160 -12.92 6.01 2.01
N HIS A 161 -13.60 6.77 2.87
CA HIS A 161 -13.23 8.16 3.17
C HIS A 161 -11.81 8.23 3.74
N TYR A 162 -11.51 7.41 4.74
CA TYR A 162 -10.18 7.37 5.35
C TYR A 162 -9.10 6.93 4.35
N ALA A 163 -9.40 5.98 3.47
CA ALA A 163 -8.49 5.58 2.39
C ALA A 163 -8.17 6.76 1.45
N ARG A 164 -9.19 7.53 1.03
CA ARG A 164 -9.00 8.72 0.17
C ARG A 164 -8.17 9.79 0.87
N GLU A 165 -8.50 10.10 2.13
CA GLU A 165 -7.75 11.11 2.90
C GLU A 165 -6.29 10.70 3.13
N ALA A 166 -6.01 9.41 3.34
CA ALA A 166 -4.64 8.90 3.44
C ALA A 166 -3.85 9.11 2.14
N PHE A 167 -4.45 8.88 0.97
CA PHE A 167 -3.83 9.18 -0.32
C PHE A 167 -3.55 10.69 -0.48
N LYS A 168 -4.47 11.55 -0.05
CA LYS A 168 -4.26 13.01 -0.10
C LYS A 168 -3.09 13.44 0.79
N VAL A 169 -3.00 12.90 2.01
CA VAL A 169 -1.87 13.17 2.91
C VAL A 169 -0.55 12.73 2.29
N GLN A 170 -0.52 11.55 1.66
CA GLN A 170 0.66 11.02 0.98
C GLN A 170 1.14 11.94 -0.16
N VAL A 171 0.25 12.33 -1.08
CA VAL A 171 0.66 13.15 -2.24
C VAL A 171 1.03 14.58 -1.85
N ARG A 172 0.44 15.12 -0.78
CA ARG A 172 0.89 16.40 -0.18
C ARG A 172 2.32 16.28 0.35
N ALA A 173 2.67 15.16 0.96
CA ALA A 173 3.99 14.92 1.49
C ALA A 173 5.02 14.79 0.35
N TYR A 174 4.73 14.02 -0.71
CA TYR A 174 5.57 13.98 -1.91
C TYR A 174 5.74 15.35 -2.57
N PHE A 175 4.67 16.14 -2.67
CA PHE A 175 4.77 17.49 -3.21
C PHE A 175 5.62 18.42 -2.33
N GLN A 176 5.57 18.24 -1.00
CA GLN A 176 6.40 18.99 -0.08
C GLN A 176 7.90 18.66 -0.24
N GLU A 177 8.25 17.39 -0.47
CA GLU A 177 9.62 16.98 -0.80
C GLU A 177 10.08 17.59 -2.14
N ALA A 178 9.24 17.52 -3.17
CA ALA A 178 9.52 18.16 -4.47
C ALA A 178 9.71 19.69 -4.34
N LYS A 179 8.97 20.34 -3.44
CA LYS A 179 9.11 21.76 -3.14
C LYS A 179 10.45 22.06 -2.46
N TRP A 180 10.85 21.27 -1.47
CA TRP A 180 12.18 21.41 -0.86
C TRP A 180 13.30 21.24 -1.88
N LEU A 181 13.19 20.24 -2.75
CA LEU A 181 14.15 20.00 -3.82
C LEU A 181 14.26 21.19 -4.78
N LYS A 182 13.12 21.72 -5.27
CA LYS A 182 13.09 22.90 -6.15
C LYS A 182 13.70 24.14 -5.49
N GLN A 183 13.43 24.33 -4.20
CA GLN A 183 13.94 25.47 -3.43
C GLN A 183 15.39 25.29 -2.97
N LYS A 184 15.98 24.10 -3.17
CA LYS A 184 17.27 23.70 -2.57
C LYS A 184 17.29 23.92 -1.05
N TYR A 185 16.13 23.72 -0.43
CA TYR A 185 15.97 23.84 1.01
C TYR A 185 16.38 22.53 1.69
N THR A 186 17.13 22.65 2.78
CA THR A 186 17.45 21.51 3.65
C THR A 186 16.55 21.58 4.87
N PRO A 187 15.59 20.64 5.04
CA PRO A 187 14.69 20.65 6.17
C PRO A 187 15.44 20.39 7.49
N THR A 188 14.87 20.90 8.57
CA THR A 188 15.26 20.46 9.92
C THR A 188 14.82 19.01 10.13
N MET A 189 15.45 18.31 11.09
CA MET A 189 15.07 16.94 11.43
C MET A 189 13.58 16.82 11.80
N GLU A 190 13.02 17.81 12.50
CA GLU A 190 11.60 17.81 12.89
C GLU A 190 10.67 17.95 11.67
N GLU A 191 11.02 18.81 10.72
CA GLU A 191 10.29 18.96 9.46
C GLU A 191 10.35 17.69 8.62
N ASP A 192 11.54 17.13 8.46
CA ASP A 192 11.81 15.92 7.67
C ASP A 192 11.06 14.72 8.23
N MET A 193 11.18 14.43 9.54
CA MET A 193 10.48 13.32 10.19
C MET A 193 8.96 13.41 10.08
N SER A 194 8.39 14.61 10.09
CA SER A 194 6.95 14.81 9.92
C SER A 194 6.48 14.43 8.51
N VAL A 195 7.24 14.81 7.49
CA VAL A 195 6.98 14.45 6.10
C VAL A 195 7.26 12.96 5.85
N GLU A 196 8.40 12.44 6.33
CA GLU A 196 8.81 11.05 6.22
C GLU A 196 7.77 10.09 6.81
N ARG A 197 7.19 10.44 7.97
CA ARG A 197 6.09 9.65 8.56
C ARG A 197 4.92 9.51 7.60
N ASN A 198 4.57 10.59 6.91
CA ASN A 198 3.47 10.60 5.96
C ASN A 198 3.85 9.83 4.70
N THR A 199 5.06 10.00 4.17
CA THR A 199 5.51 9.30 2.96
C THR A 199 5.77 7.81 3.17
N SER A 200 6.19 7.40 4.36
CA SER A 200 6.64 6.03 4.62
C SER A 200 5.63 5.13 5.32
N PHE A 201 4.81 5.69 6.24
CA PHE A 201 4.03 4.86 7.17
C PHE A 201 2.53 5.14 7.15
N PHE A 202 2.13 6.41 7.20
CA PHE A 202 0.75 6.79 7.51
C PHE A 202 -0.28 6.15 6.57
N MET A 203 -0.05 6.24 5.26
CA MET A 203 -0.98 5.71 4.27
C MET A 203 -1.09 4.18 4.35
N LEU A 204 0.04 3.48 4.48
CA LEU A 204 0.06 2.02 4.60
C LEU A 204 -0.68 1.55 5.86
N ALA A 205 -0.50 2.25 6.98
CA ALA A 205 -1.22 1.98 8.21
C ALA A 205 -2.74 2.11 7.99
N VAL A 206 -3.22 3.23 7.45
CA VAL A 206 -4.66 3.44 7.20
C VAL A 206 -5.23 2.37 6.27
N VAL A 207 -4.59 2.15 5.11
CA VAL A 207 -5.09 1.20 4.10
C VAL A 207 -5.05 -0.24 4.60
N SER A 208 -4.08 -0.58 5.46
CA SER A 208 -4.05 -1.90 6.08
C SER A 208 -5.30 -2.20 6.91
N PHE A 209 -5.89 -1.18 7.57
CA PHE A 209 -7.12 -1.31 8.36
C PHE A 209 -8.38 -1.34 7.47
N VAL A 210 -8.36 -0.64 6.32
CA VAL A 210 -9.52 -0.55 5.40
C VAL A 210 -10.02 -1.93 5.01
N GLY A 211 -9.10 -2.83 4.63
CA GLY A 211 -9.43 -4.16 4.15
C GLY A 211 -9.62 -5.23 5.24
N MET A 212 -9.38 -4.91 6.52
CA MET A 212 -9.56 -5.88 7.61
C MET A 212 -11.04 -6.18 7.88
N GLY A 213 -11.31 -7.27 8.60
CA GLY A 213 -12.67 -7.69 8.95
C GLY A 213 -13.36 -6.79 9.99
N VAL A 214 -14.32 -7.38 10.71
CA VAL A 214 -15.18 -6.71 11.71
C VAL A 214 -14.44 -6.19 12.94
N ILE A 215 -13.17 -6.58 13.13
CA ILE A 215 -12.34 -6.12 14.24
C ILE A 215 -12.04 -4.61 14.13
N VAL A 216 -11.92 -4.09 12.91
CA VAL A 216 -11.70 -2.66 12.67
C VAL A 216 -13.04 -1.93 12.74
N ARG A 217 -13.09 -0.89 13.55
CA ARG A 217 -14.27 -0.03 13.73
C ARG A 217 -13.89 1.42 13.43
N LYS A 218 -14.87 2.31 13.46
CA LYS A 218 -14.65 3.74 13.18
C LYS A 218 -13.63 4.36 14.14
N ASP A 219 -13.73 4.05 15.43
CA ASP A 219 -12.76 4.44 16.46
C ASP A 219 -11.34 3.94 16.16
N SER A 220 -11.19 2.74 15.57
CA SER A 220 -9.88 2.25 15.11
C SER A 220 -9.31 3.14 14.00
N MET A 221 -10.13 3.57 13.05
CA MET A 221 -9.71 4.46 11.96
C MET A 221 -9.39 5.86 12.49
N ASP A 222 -10.25 6.41 13.36
CA ASP A 222 -10.03 7.71 14.00
C ASP A 222 -8.75 7.70 14.84
N TRP A 223 -8.47 6.59 15.53
CA TRP A 223 -7.24 6.42 16.31
C TRP A 223 -5.98 6.47 15.44
N VAL A 224 -5.96 5.86 14.24
CA VAL A 224 -4.81 5.96 13.31
C VAL A 224 -4.58 7.41 12.88
N PHE A 225 -5.66 8.16 12.65
CA PHE A 225 -5.59 9.58 12.28
C PHE A 225 -5.20 10.50 13.45
N SER A 226 -5.38 10.08 14.70
CA SER A 226 -4.96 10.85 15.89
C SER A 226 -3.47 10.78 16.21
N GLU A 227 -2.66 10.23 15.30
CA GLU A 227 -1.21 10.07 15.46
C GLU A 227 -0.82 9.30 16.73
N PRO A 228 -1.20 8.01 16.81
CA PRO A 228 -0.95 7.23 18.00
C PRO A 228 0.54 7.05 18.21
N LYS A 229 0.96 6.86 19.47
CA LYS A 229 2.38 6.74 19.85
C LYS A 229 3.15 5.69 19.05
N ILE A 230 2.50 4.59 18.66
CA ILE A 230 3.10 3.54 17.83
C ILE A 230 3.45 4.00 16.40
N SER A 231 2.83 5.09 15.94
CA SER A 231 3.09 5.69 14.62
C SER A 231 4.13 6.81 14.66
N LYS A 232 4.73 7.07 15.83
CA LYS A 232 5.77 8.09 15.99
C LYS A 232 7.15 7.41 15.99
N PRO A 233 8.12 7.92 15.22
CA PRO A 233 9.48 7.41 15.29
C PRO A 233 10.00 7.52 16.74
N HIS A 234 10.61 6.44 17.23
CA HIS A 234 11.28 6.45 18.52
C HIS A 234 12.63 7.15 18.33
N LEU A 235 12.74 8.39 18.79
CA LEU A 235 14.01 9.09 19.01
C LEU A 235 14.74 8.49 20.21
#